data_AF-A0A914NLD2-F1
#
_entry.id   AF-A0A914NLD2-F1
#
_cell.length_a   1.000
_cell.length_b   1.000
_cell.length_c   1.000
_cell.angle_alpha   90.00
_cell.angle_beta   90.00
_cell.angle_gamma   90.00
#
_symmetry.space_group_name_H-M   'P 1'
#
loop_
_entity.id
_entity.type
_entity.pdbx_description
1 polymer ?
#
loop_
_entity_poly.entity_id
_entity_poly.type
_entity_poly.pdbx_seq_one_letter_code
_entity_poly.pdbx_strand_id
1 'polypeptide(L)'
;MIWDCRNSVHRLSGLFGLTFFFLLMCLCSYKPTKIKWRPVLWGFLLQFIFGIIVLRWEWGASRFIELSDMAMIMLDFTYNGTDFTYGFLSTPPNICGMEAVVAFRFLQVIIYVGALVSVLYFYGIIQAVLKRLAWLMQFTMGTTATESLNACGCVFLGN
;
A
#
# COMPACT_ATOMS: atom_id res chain seq x y z
N MET A 1 14.83 13.09 16.09
CA MET A 1 13.44 13.01 16.60
C MET A 1 13.19 13.99 17.75
N ILE A 2 14.09 14.10 18.75
CA ILE A 2 13.96 15.08 19.86
C ILE A 2 13.94 16.55 19.41
N TRP A 3 14.68 16.90 18.34
CA TRP A 3 14.69 18.27 17.80
C TRP A 3 13.40 18.69 17.07
N ASP A 4 12.57 17.73 16.66
CA ASP A 4 11.33 17.99 15.88
C ASP A 4 10.07 18.11 16.75
N CYS A 5 10.16 17.75 18.04
CA CYS A 5 9.04 17.70 18.98
C CYS A 5 8.89 18.96 19.84
N ARG A 6 9.74 19.99 19.65
CA ARG A 6 9.75 21.15 20.55
C ARG A 6 8.56 22.11 20.37
N ASN A 7 7.84 22.06 19.23
CA ASN A 7 6.92 23.15 18.86
C ASN A 7 5.52 22.73 18.35
N SER A 8 5.11 21.46 18.42
CA SER A 8 3.76 21.08 17.95
C SER A 8 3.18 19.84 18.67
N VAL A 9 2.11 20.07 19.43
CA VAL A 9 1.40 19.08 20.27
C VAL A 9 0.79 17.94 19.44
N HIS A 10 0.50 18.17 18.15
CA HIS A 10 -0.07 17.18 17.23
C HIS A 10 0.87 16.00 16.89
N ARG A 11 2.20 16.19 16.97
CA ARG A 11 3.16 15.10 16.72
C ARG A 11 3.25 14.09 17.87
N LEU A 12 2.89 14.52 19.08
CA LEU A 12 2.73 13.63 20.23
C LEU A 12 1.54 12.67 20.05
N SER A 13 0.48 13.09 19.34
CA SER A 13 -0.68 12.24 19.06
C SER A 13 -0.32 11.02 18.20
N GLY A 14 0.62 11.17 17.24
CA GLY A 14 1.11 10.05 16.44
C GLY A 14 1.89 9.01 17.27
N LEU A 15 2.74 9.48 18.19
CA LEU A 15 3.47 8.60 19.10
C LEU A 15 2.51 7.91 20.09
N PHE A 16 1.55 8.67 20.63
CA PHE A 16 0.53 8.15 21.54
C PHE A 16 -0.34 7.09 20.87
N GLY A 17 -0.75 7.30 19.62
CA GLY A 17 -1.50 6.31 18.83
C GLY A 17 -0.71 5.01 18.64
N LEU A 18 0.59 5.10 18.30
CA LEU A 18 1.45 3.93 18.16
C LEU A 18 1.55 3.14 19.47
N THR A 19 1.78 3.83 20.59
CA THR A 19 1.83 3.20 21.92
C THR A 19 0.49 2.59 22.32
N PHE A 20 -0.62 3.25 22.01
CA PHE A 20 -1.97 2.75 22.28
C PHE A 20 -2.27 1.46 21.49
N PHE A 21 -1.99 1.43 20.19
CA PHE A 21 -2.16 0.22 19.37
C PHE A 21 -1.28 -0.93 19.85
N PHE A 22 -0.04 -0.64 20.25
CA PHE A 22 0.86 -1.63 20.81
C PHE A 22 0.31 -2.24 22.10
N LEU A 23 -0.17 -1.40 23.02
CA LEU A 23 -0.80 -1.85 24.27
C LEU A 23 -2.07 -2.66 24.02
N LEU A 24 -2.92 -2.23 23.08
CA LEU A 24 -4.13 -2.94 22.70
C LEU A 24 -3.81 -4.33 22.13
N MET A 25 -2.78 -4.44 21.27
CA MET A 25 -2.31 -5.73 20.78
C MET A 25 -1.80 -6.65 21.90
N CYS A 26 -1.09 -6.10 22.90
CA CYS A 26 -0.66 -6.87 24.06
C CYS A 26 -1.84 -7.35 24.93
N LEU A 27 -2.86 -6.51 25.13
CA LEU A 27 -4.05 -6.82 25.94
C LEU A 27 -4.99 -7.82 25.26
N CYS A 28 -5.20 -7.69 23.95
CA CYS A 28 -6.00 -8.65 23.17
C CYS A 28 -5.26 -9.94 22.81
N SER A 29 -3.99 -10.10 23.22
CA SER A 29 -3.22 -11.30 22.92
C SER A 29 -3.71 -12.49 23.75
N TYR A 30 -4.11 -13.56 23.05
CA TYR A 30 -4.56 -14.81 23.68
C TYR A 30 -3.46 -15.50 24.52
N LYS A 31 -2.18 -15.28 24.20
CA LYS A 31 -1.02 -15.84 24.92
C LYS A 31 0.13 -14.81 24.99
N PRO A 32 0.06 -13.81 25.88
CA PRO A 32 1.03 -12.70 25.92
C PRO A 32 2.46 -13.16 26.24
N THR A 33 2.63 -14.29 26.91
CA THR A 33 3.93 -14.87 27.26
C THR A 33 4.66 -15.59 26.12
N LYS A 34 3.99 -15.89 24.99
CA LYS A 34 4.61 -16.58 23.83
C LYS A 34 4.86 -15.67 22.62
N ILE A 35 4.84 -14.35 22.82
CA ILE A 35 5.05 -13.39 21.73
C ILE A 35 6.50 -13.50 21.23
N LYS A 36 6.66 -13.77 19.93
CA LYS A 36 7.95 -13.68 19.26
C LYS A 36 8.29 -12.20 19.02
N TRP A 37 9.14 -11.64 19.86
CA TRP A 37 9.50 -10.21 19.83
C TRP A 37 10.25 -9.78 18.57
N ARG A 38 11.00 -10.69 17.94
CA ARG A 38 11.81 -10.38 16.75
C ARG A 38 10.95 -9.90 15.56
N PRO A 39 9.92 -10.62 15.09
CA PRO A 39 9.02 -10.12 14.05
C PRO A 39 8.32 -8.81 14.41
N VAL A 40 7.88 -8.65 15.66
CA VAL A 40 7.13 -7.47 16.11
C VAL A 40 8.02 -6.23 16.04
N LEU A 41 9.20 -6.28 16.66
CA LEU A 41 10.15 -5.14 16.65
C LEU A 41 10.63 -4.82 15.24
N TRP A 42 10.97 -5.84 14.44
CA TRP A 42 11.40 -5.62 13.06
C TRP A 42 10.29 -5.07 12.17
N GLY A 43 9.03 -5.45 12.39
CA GLY A 43 7.89 -4.88 11.66
C GLY A 43 7.75 -3.38 11.88
N PHE A 44 7.73 -2.96 13.15
CA PHE A 44 7.66 -1.53 13.48
C PHE A 44 8.89 -0.77 12.96
N LEU A 45 10.08 -1.36 13.10
CA LEU A 45 11.32 -0.74 12.64
C LEU A 45 11.34 -0.58 11.12
N LEU A 46 10.98 -1.61 10.35
CA LEU A 46 10.90 -1.54 8.89
C LEU A 46 9.83 -0.54 8.42
N GLN A 47 8.66 -0.52 9.05
CA GLN A 47 7.61 0.44 8.75
C GLN A 47 8.09 1.88 8.99
N PHE A 48 8.80 2.11 10.10
CA PHE A 48 9.34 3.42 10.44
C PHE A 48 10.47 3.87 9.49
N ILE A 49 11.39 2.96 9.16
CA ILE A 49 12.45 3.21 8.16
C ILE A 49 11.83 3.54 6.81
N PHE A 50 10.86 2.75 6.35
CA PHE A 50 10.18 2.99 5.07
C PHE A 50 9.50 4.37 5.06
N GLY A 51 8.80 4.72 6.14
CA GLY A 51 8.18 6.04 6.29
C GLY A 51 9.19 7.19 6.24
N ILE A 52 10.36 7.06 6.88
CA ILE A 52 11.42 8.08 6.82
C ILE A 52 11.96 8.23 5.40
N ILE A 53 12.23 7.11 4.73
CA ILE A 53 12.77 7.12 3.35
C ILE A 53 11.78 7.78 2.41
N VAL A 54 10.49 7.48 2.51
CA VAL A 54 9.48 7.99 1.57
C VAL A 54 9.04 9.42 1.90
N LEU A 55 8.92 9.80 3.17
CA LEU A 55 8.32 11.08 3.56
C LEU A 55 9.32 12.16 3.97
N ARG A 56 10.48 11.78 4.53
CA ARG A 56 11.45 12.75 5.11
C ARG A 56 12.69 12.93 4.24
N TRP A 57 13.12 11.88 3.56
CA TRP A 57 14.32 11.91 2.73
C TRP A 57 13.98 12.49 1.35
N GLU A 58 14.57 13.64 0.98
CA GLU A 58 14.23 14.38 -0.25
C GLU A 58 14.32 13.51 -1.51
N TRP A 59 15.39 12.71 -1.64
CA TRP A 59 15.58 11.80 -2.76
C TRP A 59 14.57 10.64 -2.78
N GLY A 60 14.09 10.20 -1.61
CA GLY A 60 13.11 9.13 -1.53
C GLY A 60 11.70 9.64 -1.83
N ALA A 61 11.38 10.84 -1.35
CA ALA A 61 10.15 11.55 -1.66
C ALA A 61 10.03 11.84 -3.17
N SER A 62 11.09 12.33 -3.82
CA SER A 62 11.05 12.61 -5.26
C SER A 62 10.79 11.34 -6.09
N ARG A 63 11.44 10.22 -5.75
CA ARG A 63 11.22 8.94 -6.43
C ARG A 63 9.83 8.36 -6.17
N PHE A 64 9.28 8.61 -5.00
CA PHE A 64 7.91 8.20 -4.70
C PHE A 64 6.89 9.02 -5.50
N ILE A 65 7.16 10.31 -5.73
CA ILE A 65 6.33 11.15 -6.60
C ILE A 65 6.42 10.64 -8.05
N GLU A 66 7.61 10.36 -8.57
CA GLU A 66 7.77 9.76 -9.91
C GLU A 66 6.97 8.46 -10.06
N LEU A 67 6.99 7.59 -9.04
CA LEU A 67 6.20 6.35 -9.03
C LEU A 67 4.69 6.64 -9.00
N SER A 68 4.27 7.66 -8.26
CA SER A 68 2.87 8.09 -8.18
C SER A 68 2.39 8.64 -9.52
N ASP A 69 3.22 9.41 -10.21
CA ASP A 69 2.93 9.94 -11.54
C ASP A 69 2.81 8.82 -12.58
N MET A 70 3.66 7.79 -12.50
CA MET A 70 3.51 6.59 -13.34
C MET A 70 2.17 5.88 -13.10
N ALA A 71 1.71 5.79 -11.85
CA ALA A 71 0.40 5.22 -11.55
C ALA A 71 -0.75 6.10 -12.08
N MET A 72 -0.62 7.42 -12.01
CA MET A 72 -1.60 8.36 -12.60
C MET A 72 -1.71 8.19 -14.12
N ILE A 73 -0.58 8.04 -14.82
CA ILE A 73 -0.58 7.78 -16.27
C ILE A 73 -1.34 6.48 -16.60
N MET A 74 -1.22 5.43 -15.78
CA MET A 74 -2.00 4.20 -15.96
C MET A 74 -3.50 4.41 -15.74
N LEU A 75 -3.87 5.26 -14.77
CA LEU A 75 -5.27 5.65 -14.55
C LEU A 75 -5.82 6.46 -15.73
N ASP A 76 -5.02 7.33 -16.34
CA ASP A 76 -5.42 8.09 -17.53
C ASP A 76 -5.71 7.17 -18.73
N PHE A 77 -4.88 6.14 -18.95
CA PHE A 77 -5.19 5.11 -19.95
C PHE A 77 -6.49 4.36 -19.63
N THR A 78 -6.78 4.14 -18.37
CA THR A 78 -8.03 3.51 -17.93
C THR A 78 -9.23 4.42 -18.23
N TYR A 79 -9.13 5.73 -18.03
CA TYR A 79 -10.20 6.66 -18.33
C TYR A 79 -10.54 6.68 -19.83
N ASN A 80 -9.52 6.64 -20.70
CA ASN A 80 -9.73 6.48 -22.14
C ASN A 80 -10.46 5.16 -22.48
N GLY A 81 -10.10 4.05 -21.80
CA GLY A 81 -10.80 2.77 -21.96
C GLY A 81 -12.24 2.77 -21.42
N THR A 82 -12.49 3.56 -20.37
CA THR A 82 -13.83 3.75 -19.79
C THR A 82 -14.73 4.52 -20.75
N ASP A 83 -14.21 5.58 -21.37
CA ASP A 83 -14.94 6.36 -22.37
C ASP A 83 -15.24 5.53 -23.63
N PHE A 84 -14.28 4.71 -24.09
CA PHE A 84 -14.50 3.78 -25.20
C PHE A 84 -15.59 2.73 -24.91
N THR A 85 -15.62 2.19 -23.68
CA THR A 85 -16.51 1.07 -23.33
C THR A 85 -17.90 1.55 -22.91
N TYR A 86 -18.00 2.66 -22.18
CA TYR A 86 -19.23 3.13 -21.54
C TYR A 86 -19.74 4.48 -22.10
N GLY A 87 -18.93 5.21 -22.88
CA GLY A 87 -19.31 6.46 -23.56
C GLY A 87 -20.04 7.45 -22.64
N PHE A 88 -21.27 7.79 -23.03
CA PHE A 88 -22.14 8.74 -22.33
C PHE A 88 -22.45 8.40 -20.86
N LEU A 89 -22.24 7.16 -20.40
CA LEU A 89 -22.43 6.78 -18.98
C LEU A 89 -21.23 7.21 -18.10
N SER A 90 -20.04 7.34 -18.68
CA SER A 90 -18.82 7.78 -17.99
C SER A 90 -18.60 9.29 -18.11
N THR A 91 -19.06 9.88 -19.21
CA THR A 91 -18.87 11.31 -19.53
C THR A 91 -20.16 11.89 -20.12
N PRO A 92 -21.24 11.99 -19.33
CA PRO A 92 -22.50 12.52 -19.84
C PRO A 92 -22.33 13.99 -20.28
N PRO A 93 -22.95 14.41 -21.41
CA PRO A 93 -23.02 15.82 -21.75
C PRO A 93 -23.75 16.56 -20.63
N ASN A 94 -23.38 17.81 -20.36
CA ASN A 94 -24.00 18.70 -19.37
C ASN A 94 -25.42 19.12 -19.79
N ILE A 95 -26.30 18.14 -19.99
CA ILE A 95 -27.71 18.30 -20.33
C ILE A 95 -28.45 17.62 -19.18
N CYS A 96 -29.33 18.37 -18.50
CA CYS A 96 -30.18 17.88 -17.41
C CYS A 96 -29.48 17.46 -16.10
N GLY A 97 -28.27 17.97 -15.79
CA GLY A 97 -27.62 17.72 -14.48
C GLY A 97 -27.21 16.26 -14.26
N MET A 98 -27.02 15.51 -15.34
CA MET A 98 -26.60 14.11 -15.29
C MET A 98 -25.11 14.04 -14.92
N GLU A 99 -24.80 13.50 -13.74
CA GLU A 99 -23.43 13.26 -13.30
C GLU A 99 -22.90 11.93 -13.83
N ALA A 100 -21.59 11.85 -14.03
CA ALA A 100 -20.92 10.62 -14.40
C ALA A 100 -21.19 9.52 -13.36
N VAL A 101 -21.58 8.33 -13.82
CA VAL A 101 -21.83 7.21 -12.91
C VAL A 101 -20.49 6.66 -12.45
N VAL A 102 -20.10 7.06 -11.24
CA VAL A 102 -18.83 6.73 -10.58
C VAL A 102 -18.55 5.21 -10.57
N ALA A 103 -19.59 4.38 -10.50
CA ALA A 103 -19.47 2.93 -10.49
C ALA A 103 -18.76 2.35 -11.74
N PHE A 104 -19.03 2.89 -12.94
CA PHE A 104 -18.38 2.40 -14.18
C PHE A 104 -16.91 2.77 -14.25
N ARG A 105 -16.54 3.94 -13.71
CA ARG A 105 -15.13 4.34 -13.61
C ARG A 105 -14.37 3.41 -12.67
N PHE A 106 -14.90 3.12 -11.48
CA PHE A 106 -14.26 2.18 -10.56
C PHE A 106 -14.20 0.75 -11.11
N LEU A 107 -15.28 0.28 -11.75
CA LEU A 107 -15.31 -1.04 -12.35
C LEU A 107 -14.24 -1.18 -13.45
N GLN A 108 -14.10 -0.18 -14.31
CA GLN A 108 -13.09 -0.20 -15.38
C GLN A 108 -11.67 -0.20 -14.80
N VAL A 109 -11.40 0.57 -13.74
CA VAL A 109 -10.10 0.55 -13.03
C VAL A 109 -9.77 -0.84 -12.50
N ILE A 110 -10.74 -1.51 -11.87
CA ILE A 110 -10.53 -2.88 -11.36
C ILE A 110 -10.23 -3.86 -12.50
N ILE A 111 -10.98 -3.80 -13.61
CA ILE A 111 -10.77 -4.67 -14.77
C ILE A 111 -9.39 -4.42 -15.41
N TYR A 112 -9.01 -3.16 -15.60
CA TYR A 112 -7.71 -2.79 -16.19
C TYR A 112 -6.54 -3.24 -15.31
N VAL A 113 -6.58 -2.92 -14.01
CA VAL A 113 -5.54 -3.33 -13.06
C VAL A 113 -5.46 -4.85 -12.97
N GLY A 114 -6.60 -5.55 -12.93
CA GLY A 114 -6.65 -7.01 -12.92
C GLY A 114 -6.02 -7.64 -14.18
N ALA A 115 -6.31 -7.10 -15.36
CA ALA A 115 -5.70 -7.54 -16.61
C ALA A 115 -4.18 -7.29 -16.63
N LEU A 116 -3.73 -6.11 -16.18
CA LEU A 116 -2.32 -5.77 -16.08
C LEU A 116 -1.59 -6.72 -15.13
N VAL A 117 -2.14 -6.95 -13.93
CA VAL A 117 -1.62 -7.91 -12.96
C VAL A 117 -1.52 -9.31 -13.57
N SER A 118 -2.55 -9.78 -14.28
CA SER A 118 -2.54 -11.07 -14.98
C SER A 118 -1.40 -11.18 -16.00
N VAL A 119 -1.17 -10.13 -16.79
CA VAL A 119 -0.05 -10.08 -17.76
C VAL A 119 1.29 -10.12 -17.02
N LEU A 120 1.48 -9.31 -15.98
CA LEU A 120 2.70 -9.30 -15.18
C LEU A 120 2.98 -10.64 -14.47
N TYR A 121 1.91 -11.36 -14.10
CA TYR A 121 1.99 -12.73 -13.58
C TYR A 121 2.45 -13.72 -14.64
N PHE A 122 1.90 -13.63 -15.85
CA PHE A 122 2.33 -14.48 -16.97
C PHE A 122 3.82 -14.28 -17.29
N TYR A 123 4.30 -13.03 -17.27
CA TYR A 123 5.71 -12.69 -17.50
C TYR A 123 6.66 -13.03 -16.34
N GLY A 124 6.17 -13.47 -15.18
CA GLY A 124 7.03 -13.82 -14.06
C GLY A 124 7.49 -12.64 -13.19
N ILE A 125 7.08 -11.40 -13.50
CA ILE A 125 7.59 -10.18 -12.85
C ILE A 125 7.10 -10.10 -11.41
N ILE A 126 5.80 -10.32 -11.18
CA ILE A 126 5.22 -10.29 -9.83
C ILE A 126 5.85 -11.40 -8.97
N GLN A 127 6.05 -12.59 -9.52
CA GLN A 127 6.72 -13.67 -8.80
C GLN A 127 8.15 -13.29 -8.40
N ALA A 128 8.90 -12.60 -9.27
CA ALA A 128 10.24 -12.13 -8.97
C ALA A 128 10.25 -11.09 -7.84
N VAL A 129 9.33 -10.12 -7.88
CA VAL A 129 9.18 -9.09 -6.84
C VAL A 129 8.77 -9.71 -5.50
N LEU A 130 7.73 -10.57 -5.50
CA LEU A 130 7.25 -11.26 -4.29
C LEU A 130 8.35 -12.11 -3.64
N LYS A 131 9.15 -12.85 -4.44
CA LYS A 131 10.28 -13.62 -3.91
C LYS A 131 11.32 -12.73 -3.23
N ARG A 132 11.64 -11.57 -3.81
CA ARG A 132 12.59 -10.62 -3.22
C ARG A 132 12.06 -10.01 -1.93
N LEU A 133 10.79 -9.58 -1.91
CA LEU A 133 10.15 -9.03 -0.72
C LEU A 133 10.03 -10.07 0.40
N ALA A 134 9.62 -11.30 0.06
CA ALA A 134 9.53 -12.39 1.02
C ALA A 134 10.90 -12.78 1.57
N TRP A 135 11.95 -12.76 0.75
CA TRP A 135 13.32 -12.98 1.21
C TRP A 135 13.78 -11.89 2.19
N LEU A 136 13.47 -10.62 1.91
CA LEU A 136 13.76 -9.51 2.82
C LEU A 136 13.02 -9.65 4.16
N MET A 137 11.74 -10.03 4.13
CA MET A 137 10.96 -10.30 5.33
C MET A 137 11.51 -11.50 6.13
N GLN A 138 11.86 -12.59 5.46
CA GLN A 138 12.48 -13.75 6.11
C GLN A 138 13.80 -13.38 6.80
N PHE A 139 14.65 -12.59 6.13
CA PHE A 139 15.94 -12.18 6.67
C PHE A 139 15.78 -11.29 7.91
N THR A 140 14.86 -10.32 7.86
CA THR A 140 14.63 -9.35 8.93
C THR A 140 13.84 -9.95 10.10
N MET A 141 12.62 -10.44 9.82
CA MET A 141 11.67 -10.92 10.82
C MET A 141 11.94 -12.36 11.29
N GLY A 142 12.64 -13.19 10.49
CA GLY A 142 12.86 -14.60 10.80
C GLY A 142 11.58 -15.45 10.72
N THR A 143 10.58 -14.99 9.96
CA THR A 143 9.32 -15.70 9.68
C THR A 143 9.53 -16.80 8.65
N THR A 144 8.58 -17.75 8.58
CA THR A 144 8.69 -18.84 7.61
C THR A 144 8.51 -18.33 6.18
N ALA A 145 9.02 -19.08 5.20
CA ALA A 145 8.95 -18.67 3.81
C ALA A 145 7.52 -18.55 3.29
N THR A 146 6.65 -19.45 3.71
CA THR A 146 5.21 -19.46 3.42
C THR A 146 4.49 -18.27 4.06
N GLU A 147 4.75 -17.95 5.33
CA GLU A 147 4.16 -16.77 5.98
C GLU A 147 4.57 -15.47 5.28
N SER A 148 5.85 -15.35 4.93
CA SER A 148 6.40 -14.14 4.31
C SER A 148 5.90 -13.96 2.88
N LEU A 149 5.79 -15.06 2.12
CA LEU A 149 5.20 -15.05 0.79
C LEU A 149 3.70 -14.73 0.84
N ASN A 150 2.97 -15.29 1.79
CA ASN A 150 1.55 -14.98 1.98
C ASN A 150 1.34 -13.51 2.35
N ALA A 151 2.11 -13.00 3.31
CA ALA A 151 2.06 -11.59 3.72
C ALA A 151 2.39 -10.64 2.55
N CYS A 152 3.42 -10.96 1.74
CA CYS A 152 3.71 -10.19 0.53
C CYS A 152 2.59 -10.31 -0.51
N GLY A 153 2.03 -11.51 -0.70
CA GLY A 153 0.94 -11.77 -1.65
C GLY A 153 -0.31 -10.95 -1.33
N CYS A 154 -0.73 -10.90 -0.06
CA CYS A 154 -1.89 -10.11 0.36
C CYS A 154 -1.77 -8.61 0.00
N VAL A 155 -0.56 -8.06 -0.03
CA VAL A 155 -0.32 -6.65 -0.42
C VAL A 155 -0.62 -6.40 -1.90
N PHE A 156 -0.40 -7.40 -2.77
CA PHE A 156 -0.55 -7.24 -4.21
C PHE A 156 -1.86 -7.79 -4.78
N LEU A 157 -2.39 -8.89 -4.23
CA LEU A 157 -3.59 -9.55 -4.76
C LEU A 157 -4.85 -9.31 -3.92
N GLY A 158 -4.70 -8.77 -2.71
CA GLY A 158 -5.78 -8.81 -1.72
C GLY A 158 -6.00 -10.23 -1.18
N ASN A 159 -6.94 -10.37 -0.25
CA ASN A 159 -7.43 -11.67 0.22
C ASN A 159 -8.74 -12.02 -0.48
#